data_AF-A0A7K1TAP1-F1
#
_entry.id   AF-A0A7K1TAP1-F1
#
_cell.length_a   1.000
_cell.length_b   1.000
_cell.length_c   1.000
_cell.angle_alpha   90.00
_cell.angle_beta   90.00
_cell.angle_gamma   90.00
#
_symmetry.space_group_name_H-M   'P 1'
#
loop_
_entity.id
_entity.type
_entity.pdbx_description
1 polymer ?
#
loop_
_entity_poly.entity_id
_entity_poly.type
_entity_poly.pdbx_seq_one_letter_code
_entity_poly.pdbx_strand_id
1 'polypeptide(L)'
;MLTPSAPSLADFASFYLYGLTNNPYQQSTDLKKFGQLYNLVVGEHGGVGLSSSFHPYQLVNQAGITVWYTAYAQLYAQPNRAALFEAMTDEQARFVVAPPASFSEFHVWPDTRLTSVENPVFSHYIPFVLPFLVRKGPAALRWDAEFAVADGDPARLQPYLEAVTEAIRFVQPAPAFVLGFGEFDEQKPEHLIEQFMRVRPTLLTH
;
A
#
# COMPACT_ATOMS: atom_id res chain seq x y z
N MET A 1 -34.37 -6.33 16.44
CA MET A 1 -32.96 -6.66 16.16
C MET A 1 -32.30 -5.38 15.72
N LEU A 2 -31.30 -4.89 16.46
CA LEU A 2 -30.50 -3.74 16.04
C LEU A 2 -29.64 -4.21 14.87
N THR A 3 -29.80 -3.60 13.69
CA THR A 3 -28.85 -3.77 12.60
C THR A 3 -27.49 -3.31 13.12
N PRO A 4 -26.44 -4.15 13.10
CA PRO A 4 -25.11 -3.69 13.48
C PRO A 4 -24.74 -2.49 12.60
N SER A 5 -24.22 -1.43 13.22
CA SER A 5 -23.74 -0.26 12.49
C SER A 5 -22.62 -0.71 11.55
N ALA A 6 -22.64 -0.23 10.31
CA ALA A 6 -21.56 -0.49 9.37
C ALA A 6 -20.21 -0.08 9.98
N PRO A 7 -19.13 -0.86 9.76
CA PRO A 7 -17.79 -0.51 10.21
C PRO A 7 -17.44 0.91 9.77
N SER A 8 -16.78 1.64 10.67
CA SER A 8 -16.22 2.96 10.41
C SER A 8 -14.81 2.84 9.83
N LEU A 9 -14.24 3.94 9.33
CA LEU A 9 -12.83 3.97 8.89
C LEU A 9 -11.87 3.59 10.03
N ALA A 10 -12.21 3.89 11.29
CA ALA A 10 -11.37 3.56 12.45
C ALA A 10 -11.22 2.04 12.70
N ASP A 11 -12.11 1.24 12.12
CA ASP A 11 -12.05 -0.22 12.16
C ASP A 11 -11.06 -0.79 11.12
N PHE A 12 -10.40 0.07 10.36
CA PHE A 12 -9.38 -0.26 9.37
C PHE A 12 -8.03 0.36 9.73
N ALA A 13 -6.97 -0.21 9.17
CA ALA A 13 -5.62 0.30 9.20
C ALA A 13 -5.13 0.57 7.77
N SER A 14 -4.39 1.66 7.61
CA SER A 14 -3.88 2.14 6.32
C SER A 14 -2.48 1.58 6.10
N PHE A 15 -2.35 0.47 5.39
CA PHE A 15 -1.06 -0.16 5.12
C PHE A 15 -0.58 0.11 3.70
N TYR A 16 0.70 -0.17 3.47
CA TYR A 16 1.32 -0.17 2.17
C TYR A 16 2.46 -1.18 2.07
N LEU A 17 2.73 -1.61 0.83
CA LEU A 17 4.07 -2.04 0.44
C LEU A 17 4.78 -0.88 -0.26
N TYR A 18 6.09 -0.81 -0.13
CA TYR A 18 6.90 0.24 -0.75
C TYR A 18 8.13 -0.35 -1.47
N GLY A 19 8.60 0.37 -2.49
CA GLY A 19 9.68 -0.10 -3.33
C GLY A 19 10.22 0.97 -4.29
N LEU A 20 11.10 0.55 -5.19
CA LEU A 20 11.71 1.44 -6.20
C LEU A 20 11.34 0.97 -7.60
N THR A 21 11.14 1.93 -8.51
CA THR A 21 10.71 1.70 -9.90
C THR A 21 11.24 2.81 -10.80
N ASN A 22 10.92 2.75 -12.09
CA ASN A 22 11.10 3.86 -13.04
C ASN A 22 9.78 4.60 -13.34
N ASN A 23 8.64 4.07 -12.88
CA ASN A 23 7.34 4.71 -13.06
C ASN A 23 6.42 4.44 -11.85
N PRO A 24 6.28 5.38 -10.91
CA PRO A 24 5.62 5.13 -9.63
C PRO A 24 4.10 5.13 -9.74
N TYR A 25 3.52 5.84 -10.71
CA TYR A 25 2.09 5.87 -10.94
C TYR A 25 1.71 4.92 -12.07
N GLN A 26 1.17 3.77 -11.69
CA GLN A 26 0.70 2.74 -12.61
C GLN A 26 -0.67 2.27 -12.15
N GLN A 27 -1.51 1.86 -13.09
CA GLN A 27 -2.82 1.31 -12.81
C GLN A 27 -2.96 -0.03 -13.52
N SER A 28 -3.72 -0.94 -12.93
CA SER A 28 -4.06 -2.20 -13.57
C SER A 28 -5.53 -2.53 -13.33
N THR A 29 -6.15 -3.17 -14.32
CA THR A 29 -7.53 -3.63 -14.24
C THR A 29 -7.64 -5.10 -13.83
N ASP A 30 -6.50 -5.77 -13.56
CA ASP A 30 -6.47 -7.17 -13.15
C ASP A 30 -6.80 -7.34 -11.65
N LEU A 31 -8.10 -7.24 -11.35
CA LEU A 31 -8.63 -7.32 -9.99
C LEU A 31 -8.29 -8.65 -9.31
N LYS A 32 -8.20 -9.75 -10.09
CA LYS A 32 -7.86 -11.08 -9.57
C LYS A 32 -6.43 -11.09 -9.03
N LYS A 33 -5.47 -10.51 -9.78
CA LYS A 33 -4.10 -10.39 -9.31
C LYS A 33 -3.94 -9.46 -8.11
N PHE A 34 -4.73 -8.38 -8.04
CA PHE A 34 -4.78 -7.57 -6.81
C PHE A 34 -5.26 -8.37 -5.60
N GLY A 35 -6.29 -9.21 -5.76
CA GLY A 35 -6.73 -10.11 -4.68
C GLY A 35 -5.65 -11.12 -4.27
N GLN A 36 -4.92 -11.68 -5.23
CA GLN A 36 -3.79 -12.59 -4.94
C GLN A 36 -2.64 -11.87 -4.21
N LEU A 37 -2.28 -10.67 -4.66
CA LEU A 37 -1.27 -9.84 -4.01
C LEU A 37 -1.70 -9.47 -2.60
N TYR A 38 -2.96 -9.09 -2.39
CA TYR A 38 -3.49 -8.80 -1.06
C TYR A 38 -3.31 -10.01 -0.13
N ASN A 39 -3.61 -11.22 -0.57
CA ASN A 39 -3.43 -12.43 0.25
C ASN A 39 -1.96 -12.69 0.58
N LEU A 40 -1.08 -12.52 -0.41
CA LEU A 40 0.35 -12.71 -0.24
C LEU A 40 0.94 -11.72 0.77
N VAL A 41 0.43 -10.49 0.78
CA VAL A 41 0.99 -9.38 1.56
C VAL A 41 0.31 -9.25 2.93
N VAL A 42 -1.01 -9.20 2.96
CA VAL A 42 -1.82 -8.95 4.16
C VAL A 42 -2.22 -10.25 4.87
N GLY A 43 -2.58 -11.30 4.13
CA GLY A 43 -3.03 -12.57 4.69
C GLY A 43 -4.53 -12.65 4.98
N GLU A 44 -4.88 -13.26 6.11
CA GLU A 44 -6.24 -13.62 6.54
C GLU A 44 -7.02 -12.42 7.12
N HIS A 45 -7.07 -11.33 6.36
CA HIS A 45 -7.87 -10.15 6.67
C HIS A 45 -8.73 -9.76 5.48
N GLY A 46 -9.94 -9.28 5.77
CA GLY A 46 -10.76 -8.56 4.79
C GLY A 46 -10.30 -7.11 4.64
N GLY A 47 -10.65 -6.49 3.52
CA GLY A 47 -10.35 -5.08 3.30
C GLY A 47 -10.39 -4.65 1.85
N VAL A 48 -9.71 -3.55 1.54
CA VAL A 48 -9.71 -2.90 0.24
C VAL A 48 -8.29 -2.81 -0.33
N GLY A 49 -8.09 -3.37 -1.51
CA GLY A 49 -6.91 -3.09 -2.34
C GLY A 49 -7.17 -1.92 -3.27
N LEU A 50 -6.16 -1.09 -3.51
CA LEU A 50 -6.25 -0.03 -4.51
C LEU A 50 -5.59 -0.48 -5.80
N SER A 51 -6.27 -0.30 -6.93
CA SER A 51 -5.83 -0.82 -8.23
C SER A 51 -4.77 0.04 -8.92
N SER A 52 -3.96 0.76 -8.13
CA SER A 52 -2.89 1.62 -8.59
C SER A 52 -1.73 1.65 -7.61
N SER A 53 -0.53 1.84 -8.14
CA SER A 53 0.63 2.30 -7.39
C SER A 53 0.74 3.82 -7.45
N PHE A 54 1.47 4.38 -6.48
CA PHE A 54 1.65 5.81 -6.33
C PHE A 54 3.08 6.12 -5.95
N HIS A 55 3.55 7.31 -6.29
CA HIS A 55 4.64 7.92 -5.55
C HIS A 55 4.14 8.35 -4.16
N PRO A 56 4.99 8.38 -3.11
CA PRO A 56 4.59 8.88 -1.79
C PRO A 56 3.84 10.22 -1.81
N TYR A 57 4.33 11.20 -2.57
CA TYR A 57 3.68 12.51 -2.77
C TYR A 57 2.37 12.48 -3.58
N GLN A 58 1.86 11.31 -3.97
CA GLN A 58 0.54 11.14 -4.59
C GLN A 58 -0.45 10.46 -3.63
N LEU A 59 -0.06 10.14 -2.40
CA LEU A 59 -0.94 9.43 -1.45
C LEU A 59 -1.94 10.35 -0.75
N VAL A 60 -1.68 11.67 -0.78
CA VAL A 60 -2.54 12.71 -0.21
C VAL A 60 -2.77 13.75 -1.29
N ASN A 61 -4.03 14.04 -1.61
CA ASN A 61 -4.34 15.04 -2.64
C ASN A 61 -4.30 16.48 -2.07
N GLN A 62 -4.50 17.48 -2.93
CA GLN A 62 -4.48 18.90 -2.55
C GLN A 62 -5.50 19.30 -1.47
N ALA A 63 -6.57 18.51 -1.29
CA ALA A 63 -7.57 18.74 -0.25
C ALA A 63 -7.19 18.07 1.09
N GLY A 64 -6.01 17.46 1.20
CA GLY A 64 -5.59 16.71 2.38
C GLY A 64 -6.23 15.34 2.51
N ILE A 65 -6.91 14.84 1.46
CA ILE A 65 -7.59 13.54 1.50
C ILE A 65 -6.64 12.44 1.07
N THR A 66 -6.59 11.36 1.85
CA THR A 66 -5.71 10.22 1.58
C THR A 66 -6.33 9.22 0.60
N VAL A 67 -5.49 8.46 -0.09
CA VAL A 67 -5.93 7.36 -0.97
C VAL A 67 -6.73 6.30 -0.19
N TRP A 68 -6.36 6.03 1.07
CA TRP A 68 -7.06 5.10 1.95
C TRP A 68 -8.46 5.59 2.34
N TYR A 69 -8.60 6.86 2.73
CA TYR A 69 -9.91 7.46 2.98
C TYR A 69 -10.82 7.34 1.75
N THR A 70 -10.25 7.61 0.58
CA THR A 70 -10.99 7.53 -0.69
C THR A 70 -11.44 6.11 -0.99
N ALA A 71 -10.58 5.12 -0.76
CA ALA A 71 -10.92 3.70 -0.93
C ALA A 71 -12.07 3.28 0.00
N TYR A 72 -12.04 3.71 1.26
CA TYR A 72 -13.12 3.50 2.20
C TYR A 72 -14.43 4.16 1.74
N ALA A 73 -14.36 5.43 1.30
CA ALA A 73 -15.54 6.15 0.82
C ALA A 73 -16.18 5.46 -0.40
N GLN A 74 -15.37 4.91 -1.30
CA GLN A 74 -15.87 4.14 -2.45
C GLN A 74 -16.53 2.82 -2.06
N LEU A 75 -15.97 2.11 -1.07
CA LEU A 75 -16.61 0.93 -0.47
C LEU A 75 -17.95 1.31 0.17
N TYR A 76 -17.98 2.39 0.95
CA TYR A 76 -19.17 2.86 1.64
C TYR A 76 -20.27 3.37 0.69
N ALA A 77 -19.90 3.82 -0.49
CA ALA A 77 -20.83 4.25 -1.53
C ALA A 77 -21.51 3.08 -2.28
N GLN A 78 -21.04 1.83 -2.11
CA GLN A 78 -21.61 0.68 -2.82
C GLN A 78 -23.07 0.41 -2.40
N PRO A 79 -23.98 0.13 -3.34
CA PRO A 79 -25.38 -0.19 -3.02
C PRO A 79 -25.53 -1.38 -2.08
N ASN A 80 -24.64 -2.38 -2.19
CA ASN A 80 -24.61 -3.59 -1.37
C ASN A 80 -23.57 -3.53 -0.23
N ARG A 81 -23.17 -2.32 0.22
CA ARG A 81 -22.10 -2.14 1.23
C ARG A 81 -22.26 -3.00 2.49
N ALA A 82 -23.49 -3.21 2.97
CA ALA A 82 -23.74 -4.00 4.18
C ALA A 82 -23.22 -5.44 4.01
N ALA A 83 -23.57 -6.08 2.89
CA ALA A 83 -23.09 -7.42 2.55
C ALA A 83 -21.57 -7.44 2.30
N LEU A 84 -21.00 -6.38 1.72
CA LEU A 84 -19.55 -6.29 1.54
C LEU A 84 -18.81 -6.22 2.89
N PHE A 85 -19.31 -5.44 3.84
CA PHE A 85 -18.72 -5.35 5.17
C PHE A 85 -18.88 -6.64 5.98
N GLU A 86 -20.02 -7.32 5.84
CA GLU A 86 -20.25 -8.66 6.42
C GLU A 86 -19.26 -9.68 5.85
N ALA A 87 -19.15 -9.77 4.52
CA ALA A 87 -18.18 -10.65 3.86
C ALA A 87 -16.71 -10.31 4.23
N MET A 88 -16.36 -9.04 4.40
CA MET A 88 -15.03 -8.65 4.91
C MET A 88 -14.77 -9.12 6.35
N THR A 89 -15.83 -9.22 7.16
CA THR A 89 -15.74 -9.62 8.56
C THR A 89 -15.68 -11.14 8.69
N ASP A 90 -16.58 -11.84 8.02
CA ASP A 90 -16.81 -13.27 8.23
C ASP A 90 -16.02 -14.15 7.27
N GLU A 91 -15.89 -13.70 6.01
CA GLU A 91 -15.20 -14.43 4.94
C GLU A 91 -13.83 -13.83 4.61
N GLN A 92 -13.44 -12.75 5.30
CA GLN A 92 -12.22 -11.98 5.01
C GLN A 92 -12.16 -11.56 3.53
N ALA A 93 -13.32 -11.23 2.95
CA ALA A 93 -13.44 -10.85 1.56
C ALA A 93 -12.62 -9.59 1.26
N ARG A 94 -12.17 -9.46 0.00
CA ARG A 94 -11.44 -8.29 -0.47
C ARG A 94 -12.23 -7.57 -1.54
N PHE A 95 -12.25 -6.26 -1.44
CA PHE A 95 -12.77 -5.37 -2.47
C PHE A 95 -11.61 -4.65 -3.13
N VAL A 96 -11.68 -4.40 -4.44
CA VAL A 96 -10.63 -3.66 -5.15
C VAL A 96 -11.26 -2.44 -5.79
N VAL A 97 -10.63 -1.29 -5.59
CA VAL A 97 -11.13 0.00 -6.06
C VAL A 97 -10.10 0.71 -6.94
N ALA A 98 -10.59 1.45 -7.94
CA ALA A 98 -9.76 2.36 -8.69
C ALA A 98 -9.69 3.72 -7.98
N PRO A 99 -8.50 4.28 -7.74
CA PRO A 99 -8.41 5.62 -7.17
C PRO A 99 -8.96 6.67 -8.16
N PRO A 100 -9.51 7.79 -7.66
CA PRO A 100 -9.88 8.90 -8.51
C PRO A 100 -8.66 9.53 -9.21
N ALA A 101 -8.91 10.17 -10.35
CA ALA A 101 -7.88 10.87 -11.13
C ALA A 101 -7.17 11.99 -10.36
N SER A 102 -7.76 12.51 -9.28
CA SER A 102 -7.15 13.54 -8.43
C SER A 102 -5.86 13.10 -7.72
N PHE A 103 -5.55 11.80 -7.70
CA PHE A 103 -4.28 11.27 -7.18
C PHE A 103 -3.20 11.06 -8.26
N SER A 104 -3.46 11.47 -9.51
CA SER A 104 -2.45 11.39 -10.58
C SER A 104 -1.39 12.50 -10.46
N GLU A 105 -1.70 13.60 -9.79
CA GLU A 105 -0.79 14.73 -9.61
C GLU A 105 0.04 14.61 -8.33
N PHE A 106 1.28 15.11 -8.38
CA PHE A 106 2.12 15.23 -7.20
C PHE A 106 1.65 16.35 -6.28
N HIS A 107 1.50 16.02 -5.01
CA HIS A 107 1.34 16.96 -3.91
C HIS A 107 2.47 16.75 -2.90
N VAL A 108 3.58 17.46 -3.12
CA VAL A 108 4.79 17.34 -2.30
C VAL A 108 4.50 17.84 -0.89
N TRP A 109 4.76 16.99 0.09
CA TRP A 109 4.67 17.34 1.52
C TRP A 109 5.79 18.31 1.91
N PRO A 110 5.73 18.95 3.09
CA PRO A 110 6.82 19.83 3.54
C PRO A 110 8.21 19.16 3.52
N ASP A 111 8.25 17.84 3.70
CA ASP A 111 9.46 17.04 3.53
C ASP A 111 9.67 16.68 2.04
N THR A 112 10.68 17.30 1.44
CA THR A 112 11.00 17.23 0.01
C THR A 112 12.08 16.21 -0.36
N ARG A 113 12.54 15.39 0.61
CA ARG A 113 13.71 14.51 0.44
C ARG A 113 13.58 13.47 -0.66
N LEU A 114 12.38 13.11 -1.09
CA LEU A 114 12.19 12.16 -2.21
C LEU A 114 12.22 12.83 -3.58
N THR A 115 12.32 14.16 -3.64
CA THR A 115 12.46 14.87 -4.92
C THR A 115 13.86 14.68 -5.50
N SER A 116 13.96 14.61 -6.82
CA SER A 116 15.25 14.54 -7.51
C SER A 116 16.08 15.82 -7.39
N VAL A 117 15.44 16.96 -7.07
CA VAL A 117 16.13 18.23 -6.82
C VAL A 117 16.96 18.14 -5.55
N GLU A 118 16.40 17.57 -4.47
CA GLU A 118 17.11 17.41 -3.21
C GLU A 118 17.98 16.15 -3.20
N ASN A 119 17.53 15.07 -3.82
CA ASN A 119 18.23 13.79 -3.88
C ASN A 119 18.22 13.20 -5.30
N PRO A 120 19.23 13.52 -6.13
CA PRO A 120 19.30 13.11 -7.53
C PRO A 120 19.18 11.59 -7.78
N VAL A 121 19.57 10.76 -6.81
CA VAL A 121 19.46 9.29 -6.90
C VAL A 121 18.01 8.83 -7.16
N PHE A 122 17.01 9.56 -6.65
CA PHE A 122 15.60 9.26 -6.87
C PHE A 122 15.08 9.66 -8.26
N SER A 123 15.92 10.20 -9.14
CA SER A 123 15.61 10.31 -10.57
C SER A 123 15.77 8.98 -11.32
N HIS A 124 16.54 8.04 -10.75
CA HIS A 124 16.78 6.72 -11.33
C HIS A 124 16.05 5.62 -10.56
N TYR A 125 16.00 5.73 -9.24
CA TYR A 125 15.31 4.82 -8.36
C TYR A 125 14.08 5.52 -7.78
N ILE A 126 12.99 5.59 -8.54
CA ILE A 126 11.82 6.39 -8.15
C ILE A 126 11.01 5.63 -7.08
N PRO A 127 10.71 6.23 -5.92
CA PRO A 127 9.87 5.63 -4.89
C PRO A 127 8.45 5.32 -5.38
N PHE A 128 7.95 4.11 -5.07
CA PHE A 128 6.54 3.78 -5.24
C PHE A 128 5.96 3.10 -4.00
N VAL A 129 4.63 3.14 -3.92
CA VAL A 129 3.79 2.61 -2.85
C VAL A 129 2.58 1.94 -3.48
N LEU A 130 2.24 0.74 -3.02
CA LEU A 130 0.92 0.11 -3.28
C LEU A 130 0.14 0.08 -1.96
N PRO A 131 -0.96 0.84 -1.84
CA PRO A 131 -1.72 0.96 -0.61
C PRO A 131 -2.78 -0.14 -0.45
N PHE A 132 -3.02 -0.51 0.81
CA PHE A 132 -4.04 -1.44 1.26
C PHE A 132 -4.79 -0.84 2.44
N LEU A 133 -6.11 -0.92 2.43
CA LEU A 133 -6.93 -0.64 3.61
C LEU A 133 -7.32 -2.00 4.21
N VAL A 134 -6.86 -2.30 5.42
CA VAL A 134 -7.02 -3.62 6.03
C VAL A 134 -7.94 -3.52 7.23
N ARG A 135 -8.95 -4.39 7.29
CA ARG A 135 -9.84 -4.45 8.45
C ARG A 135 -9.06 -5.00 9.65
N LYS A 136 -9.12 -4.31 10.78
CA LYS A 136 -8.47 -4.73 12.02
C LYS A 136 -9.07 -6.06 12.49
N GLY A 137 -8.21 -6.94 12.99
CA GLY A 137 -8.58 -8.28 13.44
C GLY A 137 -7.48 -8.89 14.31
N PRO A 138 -7.75 -10.05 14.93
CA PRO A 138 -6.82 -10.71 15.84
C PRO A 138 -5.70 -11.48 15.14
N ALA A 139 -5.85 -11.79 13.84
CA ALA A 139 -4.82 -12.46 13.06
C ALA A 139 -3.61 -11.52 12.87
N ALA A 140 -2.42 -12.12 12.80
CA ALA A 140 -1.21 -11.39 12.42
C ALA A 140 -1.21 -11.13 10.91
N LEU A 141 -0.66 -9.98 10.50
CA LEU A 141 -0.46 -9.69 9.08
C LEU A 141 0.56 -10.68 8.51
N ARG A 142 0.38 -11.06 7.24
CA ARG A 142 1.26 -12.05 6.60
C ARG A 142 2.72 -11.58 6.61
N TRP A 143 2.99 -10.31 6.28
CA TRP A 143 4.37 -9.82 6.35
C TRP A 143 4.95 -9.85 7.78
N ASP A 144 4.16 -9.57 8.82
CA ASP A 144 4.65 -9.58 10.21
C ASP A 144 5.11 -10.99 10.61
N ALA A 145 4.36 -12.02 10.17
CA ALA A 145 4.75 -13.42 10.37
C ALA A 145 6.05 -13.76 9.63
N GLU A 146 6.22 -13.28 8.40
CA GLU A 146 7.47 -13.49 7.62
C GLU A 146 8.68 -12.79 8.27
N PHE A 147 8.51 -11.56 8.77
CA PHE A 147 9.54 -10.85 9.52
C PHE A 147 9.90 -11.58 10.83
N ALA A 148 8.92 -12.10 11.55
CA ALA A 148 9.14 -12.87 12.77
C ALA A 148 9.91 -14.17 12.49
N VAL A 149 9.60 -14.87 11.39
CA VAL A 149 10.33 -16.08 10.96
C VAL A 149 11.76 -15.75 10.52
N ALA A 150 11.97 -14.59 9.89
CA ALA A 150 13.30 -14.13 9.49
C ALA A 150 14.21 -13.81 10.68
N ASP A 151 13.65 -13.44 11.84
CA ASP A 151 14.39 -13.13 13.08
C ASP A 151 15.56 -12.15 12.86
N GLY A 152 15.29 -11.12 12.05
CA GLY A 152 16.28 -10.09 11.70
C GLY A 152 17.34 -10.51 10.67
N ASP A 153 17.30 -11.73 10.14
CA ASP A 153 18.18 -12.19 9.05
C ASP A 153 17.60 -11.80 7.68
N PRO A 154 18.19 -10.83 6.95
CA PRO A 154 17.66 -10.38 5.67
C PRO A 154 17.66 -11.49 4.61
N ALA A 155 18.59 -12.45 4.68
CA ALA A 155 18.68 -13.55 3.72
C ALA A 155 17.47 -14.48 3.81
N ARG A 156 16.84 -14.59 4.99
CA ARG A 156 15.62 -15.38 5.19
C ARG A 156 14.36 -14.67 4.71
N LEU A 157 14.36 -13.34 4.72
CA LEU A 157 13.24 -12.53 4.22
C LEU A 157 13.26 -12.40 2.69
N GLN A 158 14.45 -12.49 2.08
CA GLN A 158 14.65 -12.29 0.65
C GLN A 158 13.70 -13.09 -0.26
N PRO A 159 13.45 -14.40 -0.05
CA PRO A 159 12.53 -15.16 -0.89
C PRO A 159 11.09 -14.62 -0.86
N TYR A 160 10.65 -14.09 0.29
CA TYR A 160 9.33 -13.48 0.42
C TYR A 160 9.25 -12.15 -0.34
N LEU A 161 10.26 -11.29 -0.21
CA LEU A 161 10.32 -10.04 -0.97
C LEU A 161 10.40 -10.27 -2.49
N GLU A 162 11.10 -11.32 -2.93
CA GLU A 162 11.14 -11.74 -4.33
C GLU A 162 9.78 -12.24 -4.82
N ALA A 163 9.09 -13.07 -4.03
CA ALA A 163 7.75 -13.54 -4.35
C ALA A 163 6.76 -12.37 -4.48
N VAL A 164 6.83 -11.38 -3.58
CA VAL A 164 5.99 -10.18 -3.64
C VAL A 164 6.38 -9.31 -4.85
N THR A 165 7.68 -9.15 -5.11
CA THR A 165 8.19 -8.41 -6.28
C THR A 165 7.70 -9.03 -7.59
N GLU A 166 7.64 -10.35 -7.68
CA GLU A 166 7.07 -11.03 -8.85
C GLU A 166 5.54 -10.86 -8.90
N ALA A 167 4.88 -10.95 -7.75
CA ALA A 167 3.44 -10.78 -7.67
C ALA A 167 2.97 -9.38 -8.07
N ILE A 168 3.78 -8.32 -7.92
CA ILE A 168 3.41 -6.96 -8.35
C ILE A 168 3.61 -6.70 -9.84
N ARG A 169 4.22 -7.61 -10.62
CA ARG A 169 4.60 -7.37 -12.03
C ARG A 169 3.46 -6.94 -12.95
N PHE A 170 2.23 -7.29 -12.60
CA PHE A 170 1.04 -6.92 -13.37
C PHE A 170 0.61 -5.45 -13.22
N VAL A 171 1.12 -4.75 -12.20
CA VAL A 171 0.91 -3.30 -11.97
C VAL A 171 2.23 -2.54 -11.97
N GLN A 172 3.32 -3.16 -11.56
CA GLN A 172 4.67 -2.60 -11.50
C GLN A 172 5.64 -3.52 -12.26
N PRO A 173 5.72 -3.40 -13.61
CA PRO A 173 6.64 -4.18 -14.42
C PRO A 173 8.11 -3.94 -14.04
N ALA A 174 9.01 -4.80 -14.53
CA ALA A 174 10.44 -4.55 -14.42
C ALA A 174 10.79 -3.16 -14.96
N PRO A 175 11.67 -2.39 -14.29
CA PRO A 175 12.63 -2.83 -13.27
C PRO A 175 12.18 -2.70 -11.79
N ALA A 176 10.87 -2.64 -11.49
CA ALA A 176 10.41 -2.42 -10.11
C ALA A 176 10.83 -3.53 -9.12
N PHE A 177 11.06 -3.19 -7.86
CA PHE A 177 11.29 -4.14 -6.77
C PHE A 177 10.79 -3.63 -5.42
N VAL A 178 10.43 -4.55 -4.53
CA VAL A 178 9.88 -4.25 -3.20
C VAL A 178 11.00 -4.14 -2.18
N LEU A 179 10.92 -3.11 -1.33
CA LEU A 179 11.82 -2.88 -0.20
C LEU A 179 11.21 -3.36 1.12
N GLY A 180 9.89 -3.26 1.27
CA GLY A 180 9.20 -3.72 2.47
C GLY A 180 7.75 -3.27 2.56
N PHE A 181 7.25 -3.27 3.80
CA PHE A 181 5.86 -3.00 4.16
C PHE A 181 5.81 -2.02 5.32
N GLY A 182 4.69 -1.31 5.48
CA GLY A 182 4.50 -0.38 6.58
C GLY A 182 3.07 0.08 6.75
N GLU A 183 2.82 0.75 7.88
CA GLU A 183 1.57 1.45 8.17
C GLU A 183 1.75 2.94 7.89
N PHE A 184 0.72 3.55 7.31
CA PHE A 184 0.64 4.99 7.05
C PHE A 184 -0.04 5.68 8.21
N ASP A 185 0.71 6.53 8.89
CA ASP A 185 0.19 7.44 9.91
C ASP A 185 -0.06 8.81 9.26
N GLU A 186 -1.33 9.19 9.11
CA GLU A 186 -1.72 10.48 8.52
C GLU A 186 -1.21 11.68 9.34
N GLN A 187 -0.91 11.48 10.63
CA GLN A 187 -0.34 12.52 11.49
C GLN A 187 1.17 12.67 11.31
N LYS A 188 1.83 11.66 10.74
CA LYS A 188 3.28 11.59 10.55
C LYS A 188 3.64 11.00 9.18
N PRO A 189 3.18 11.61 8.07
CA PRO A 189 3.41 11.10 6.73
C PRO A 189 4.92 10.99 6.40
N GLU A 190 5.77 11.80 7.03
CA GLU A 190 7.23 11.74 6.92
C GLU A 190 7.84 10.40 7.32
N HIS A 191 7.16 9.60 8.15
CA HIS A 191 7.64 8.25 8.48
C HIS A 191 7.76 7.35 7.25
N LEU A 192 6.92 7.54 6.23
CA LEU A 192 7.06 6.85 4.95
C LEU A 192 8.34 7.29 4.21
N ILE A 193 8.68 8.58 4.26
CA ILE A 193 9.89 9.12 3.62
C ILE A 193 11.14 8.52 4.27
N GLU A 194 11.14 8.37 5.60
CA GLU A 194 12.24 7.73 6.33
C GLU A 194 12.54 6.31 5.83
N GLN A 195 11.53 5.55 5.41
CA GLN A 195 11.75 4.19 4.88
C GLN A 195 12.63 4.20 3.63
N PHE A 196 12.42 5.14 2.72
CA PHE A 196 13.24 5.28 1.52
C PHE A 196 14.61 5.88 1.85
N MET A 197 14.66 6.85 2.76
CA MET A 197 15.93 7.48 3.16
C MET A 197 16.89 6.52 3.85
N ARG A 198 16.38 5.50 4.55
CA ARG A 198 17.20 4.40 5.11
C ARG A 198 17.95 3.60 4.05
N VAL A 199 17.37 3.45 2.86
CA VAL A 199 17.96 2.67 1.76
C VAL A 199 18.87 3.52 0.86
N ARG A 200 18.69 4.84 0.88
CA ARG A 200 19.48 5.80 0.07
C ARG A 200 21.00 5.54 0.08
N PRO A 201 21.68 5.27 1.21
CA PRO A 201 23.13 5.03 1.20
C PRO A 201 23.54 3.89 0.26
N THR A 202 22.76 2.81 0.20
CA THR A 202 22.99 1.67 -0.70
C THR A 202 22.78 2.05 -2.16
N LEU A 203 21.82 2.93 -2.46
CA LEU A 203 21.55 3.41 -3.81
C LEU A 203 22.66 4.32 -4.36
N LEU A 204 23.44 4.97 -3.49
CA LEU A 204 24.55 5.83 -3.89
C LEU A 204 25.83 5.03 -4.23
N THR A 205 25.87 3.75 -3.87
CA THR A 205 27.01 2.86 -4.16
C THR A 205 26.87 2.06 -5.45
N HIS A 206 25.73 2.18 -6.14
CA HIS A 206 25.38 1.48 -7.38
C HIS A 206 25.03 2.47 -8.49
#